data_AF-A0A3D3GAL1-F1
#
_entry.id   AF-A0A3D3GAL1-F1
#
_cell.length_a   1.000
_cell.length_b   1.000
_cell.length_c   1.000
_cell.angle_alpha   90.00
_cell.angle_beta   90.00
_cell.angle_gamma   90.00
#
_symmetry.space_group_name_H-M   'P 1'
#
loop_
_entity.id
_entity.type
_entity.pdbx_description
1 polymer ?
#
loop_
_entity_poly.entity_id
_entity_poly.type
_entity_poly.pdbx_seq_one_letter_code
_entity_poly.pdbx_strand_id
1 'polypeptide(L)' 'MTVITDKQLVKFKVLYKAHFGEELSQQTLRRWDREGHLKAIRIGTRRDIGDRRYRKEDIENYLKKIDL' A
#
# COMPACT_ATOMS: atom_id res chain seq x y z
N MET A 1 5.10 10.20 -19.18
CA MET A 1 4.09 10.20 -18.10
C MET A 1 3.52 8.80 -17.98
N THR A 2 3.83 8.05 -16.92
CA THR A 2 3.27 6.71 -16.72
C THR A 2 1.85 6.83 -16.21
N VAL A 3 0.86 6.44 -17.01
CA VAL A 3 -0.54 6.38 -16.57
C VAL A 3 -0.70 5.14 -15.69
N ILE A 4 -0.90 5.35 -14.39
CA ILE A 4 -1.10 4.25 -13.43
C ILE A 4 -2.59 3.93 -13.41
N THR A 5 -2.93 2.71 -13.77
CA THR A 5 -4.31 2.22 -13.78
C THR A 5 -4.66 1.60 -12.42
N ASP A 6 -5.95 1.55 -12.07
CA ASP A 6 -6.40 0.92 -10.81
C ASP A 6 -5.96 -0.55 -10.70
N LYS A 7 -5.77 -1.24 -11.84
CA LYS A 7 -5.25 -2.62 -11.90
C LYS A 7 -3.83 -2.76 -11.34
N GLN A 8 -3.02 -1.70 -11.35
CA GLN A 8 -1.66 -1.68 -10.79
C GLN A 8 -1.64 -1.32 -9.30
N LEU A 9 -2.81 -0.99 -8.73
CA LEU A 9 -2.96 -0.55 -7.35
C LEU A 9 -3.63 -1.62 -6.50
N VAL A 10 -2.95 -2.02 -5.44
CA VAL A 10 -3.38 -3.09 -4.54
C VAL A 10 -3.41 -2.63 -3.09
N LYS A 11 -4.16 -3.36 -2.24
CA LYS A 11 -4.16 -3.13 -0.79
C LYS A 11 -2.93 -3.80 -0.18
N PHE A 12 -2.08 -3.04 0.50
CA PHE A 12 -0.85 -3.57 1.11
C PHE A 12 -1.12 -4.75 2.05
N LYS A 13 -2.15 -4.64 2.90
CA LYS A 13 -2.53 -5.71 3.83
C LYS A 13 -2.76 -7.07 3.15
N VAL A 14 -3.23 -7.07 1.91
CA VAL A 14 -3.51 -8.30 1.15
C VAL A 14 -2.20 -8.99 0.79
N LEU A 15 -1.24 -8.23 0.24
CA LEU A 15 0.06 -8.78 -0.12
C LEU A 15 0.90 -9.15 1.10
N TYR A 16 0.90 -8.32 2.14
CA TYR A 16 1.63 -8.62 3.37
C TYR A 16 1.14 -9.93 4.01
N LYS A 17 -0.18 -10.11 4.12
CA LYS A 17 -0.77 -11.35 4.62
C LYS A 17 -0.43 -12.56 3.75
N ALA A 18 -0.42 -12.39 2.43
CA ALA A 18 -0.02 -13.46 1.53
C ALA A 18 1.47 -13.83 1.68
N HIS A 19 2.32 -12.87 2.01
CA HIS A 19 3.77 -13.07 2.13
C HIS A 19 4.19 -13.60 3.50
N PHE A 20 3.71 -12.98 4.58
CA PHE A 20 4.10 -13.29 5.97
C PHE A 20 3.06 -14.14 6.73
N GLY A 21 1.87 -14.39 6.18
CA GLY A 21 0.79 -15.11 6.85
C GLY A 21 -0.01 -14.28 7.87
N GLU A 22 0.42 -13.05 8.16
CA GLU A 22 -0.14 -12.21 9.22
C GLU A 22 -0.93 -11.02 8.69
N GLU A 23 -1.99 -10.61 9.41
CA GLU A 23 -2.79 -9.45 9.03
C GLU A 23 -2.30 -8.17 9.71
N LEU A 24 -2.02 -7.14 8.90
CA LEU A 24 -1.67 -5.82 9.39
C LEU A 24 -2.89 -5.00 9.78
N SER A 25 -2.78 -4.29 10.91
CA SER A 25 -3.79 -3.33 11.32
C SER A 25 -3.84 -2.13 10.35
N GLN A 26 -5.04 -1.57 10.19
CA GLN A 26 -5.21 -0.35 9.38
C GLN A 26 -4.45 0.85 9.96
N GLN A 27 -4.26 0.89 11.28
CA GLN A 27 -3.54 1.97 11.96
C GLN A 27 -2.06 1.95 11.58
N THR A 28 -1.45 0.76 11.51
CA THR A 28 -0.07 0.56 11.07
C THR A 28 0.13 1.09 9.65
N LEU A 29 -0.77 0.74 8.71
CA LEU A 29 -0.69 1.23 7.33
C LEU A 29 -0.84 2.76 7.24
N ARG A 30 -1.73 3.35 8.04
CA ARG A 30 -1.88 4.82 8.10
C ARG A 30 -0.63 5.49 8.67
N ARG A 31 0.02 4.87 9.65
CA ARG A 31 1.26 5.34 10.23
C ARG A 31 2.39 5.31 9.20
N TRP A 32 2.58 4.20 8.49
CA TRP A 32 3.59 4.08 7.45
C TRP A 32 3.38 5.03 6.27
N ASP A 33 2.13 5.27 5.87
CA ASP A 33 1.81 6.31 4.89
C ASP A 33 2.17 7.71 5.39
N ARG A 34 1.88 8.02 6.66
CA ARG A 34 2.22 9.32 7.27
C ARG A 34 3.72 9.52 7.43
N GLU A 35 4.45 8.47 7.80
CA GLU A 35 5.91 8.46 7.99
C GLU A 35 6.66 8.43 6.64
N GLY A 36 5.97 8.18 5.52
CA GLY A 36 6.57 8.15 4.20
C GLY A 36 7.29 6.85 3.85
N HIS A 37 7.15 5.80 4.68
CA HIS A 37 7.67 4.47 4.38
C HIS A 37 7.01 3.85 3.14
N LEU A 38 5.72 4.12 2.96
CA LEU A 38 4.94 3.56 1.85
C LEU A 38 3.87 4.57 1.40
N LYS A 39 4.05 5.17 0.23
CA LYS A 39 3.20 6.27 -0.25
C LYS A 39 1.87 5.73 -0.81
N ALA A 40 0.76 6.00 -0.11
CA ALA A 40 -0.56 5.60 -0.58
C ALA A 40 -1.06 6.49 -1.73
N ILE A 41 -1.70 5.86 -2.71
CA ILE A 41 -2.52 6.51 -3.71
C ILE A 41 -3.98 6.43 -3.22
N ARG A 42 -4.60 7.59 -3.07
CA ARG A 42 -5.99 7.71 -2.62
C ARG A 42 -6.91 7.57 -3.83
N ILE A 43 -7.75 6.54 -3.81
CA ILE A 43 -8.73 6.28 -4.86
C ILE A 43 -10.12 6.61 -4.33
N GLY A 44 -10.77 7.60 -4.92
CA GLY A 44 -12.11 8.03 -4.53
C GLY A 44 -12.46 9.40 -5.10
N THR A 45 -13.75 9.68 -5.23
CA THR A 45 -14.28 10.94 -5.74
C THR A 45 -14.33 12.03 -4.67
N ARG A 46 -14.35 11.65 -3.39
CA ARG A 46 -14.38 12.58 -2.25
C ARG A 46 -12.99 12.79 -1.67
N ARG A 47 -12.61 14.07 -1.53
CA ARG A 47 -11.38 14.49 -0.87
C ARG A 47 -11.35 13.90 0.54
N ASP A 48 -10.24 13.27 0.91
CA ASP A 48 -9.98 12.67 2.22
C ASP A 48 -10.81 11.42 2.61
N ILE A 49 -11.74 10.96 1.76
CA ILE A 49 -12.51 9.72 1.93
C ILE A 49 -12.23 8.77 0.75
N GLY A 50 -10.95 8.57 0.44
CA GLY A 50 -10.50 7.64 -0.59
C GLY A 50 -10.00 6.33 0.01
N ASP A 51 -10.21 5.22 -0.70
CA ASP A 51 -9.53 3.95 -0.37
C ASP A 51 -8.02 4.13 -0.58
N ARG A 52 -7.23 3.60 0.36
CA ARG A 52 -5.77 3.70 0.31
C ARG A 52 -5.25 2.48 -0.42
N ARG A 53 -4.79 2.70 -1.64
CA ARG A 53 -4.11 1.68 -2.43
C ARG A 53 -2.65 2.05 -2.61
N TYR A 54 -1.85 1.07 -2.98
CA TYR A 54 -0.41 1.20 -3.11
C TYR A 54 0.00 0.56 -4.43
N ARG A 55 1.05 1.07 -5.06
CA ARG A 55 1.57 0.44 -6.26
C ARG A 55 2.15 -0.90 -5.87
N LYS A 56 1.81 -1.94 -6.63
CA LYS A 56 2.29 -3.30 -6.36
C LYS A 56 3.82 -3.35 -6.21
N GLU A 57 4.53 -2.66 -7.10
CA GLU A 57 6.01 -2.58 -7.10
C GLU A 57 6.58 -1.98 -5.81
N ASP A 58 5.98 -0.89 -5.29
CA ASP A 58 6.44 -0.26 -4.05
C ASP A 58 6.29 -1.21 -2.86
N ILE A 59 5.22 -2.00 -2.84
CA ILE A 59 4.98 -3.02 -1.81
C ILE A 59 6.00 -4.13 -1.92
N GLU A 60 6.19 -4.69 -3.11
CA GLU A 60 7.15 -5.77 -3.34
C GLU A 60 8.58 -5.35 -2.97
N ASN A 61 8.98 -4.12 -3.32
CA ASN A 61 10.28 -3.57 -2.94
C ASN A 61 10.42 -3.40 -1.43
N TYR A 62 9.37 -2.94 -0.76
CA TYR A 62 9.36 -2.79 0.70
C TYR A 62 9.44 -4.14 1.42
N LEU A 63 8.68 -5.15 0.97
CA LEU A 63 8.72 -6.50 1.51
C LEU A 63 10.13 -7.11 1.38
N LYS A 64 10.75 -7.00 0.19
CA LYS A 64 12.13 -7.44 -0.04
C LYS A 64 13.14 -6.77 0.89
N LYS A 65 12.90 -5.51 1.27
CA LYS A 65 13.78 -4.76 2.17
C LYS A 65 13.67 -5.24 3.62
N ILE A 66 12.51 -5.75 4.05
CA ILE A 66 12.30 -6.26 5.42
C ILE A 66 12.79 -7.71 5.56
N ASP A 67 12.72 -8.49 4.48
CA ASP A 67 13.20 -9.89 4.44
C ASP A 67 14.75 -10.00 4.41
N LEU A 68 15.45 -8.87 4.34
CA LEU A 68 16.92 -8.72 4.42
C LEU A 68 17.36 -8.34 5.83
#